data_AF-A0A967H9B8-F1
#
_entry.id   AF-A0A967H9B8-F1
#
_cell.length_a   1.000
_cell.length_b   1.000
_cell.length_c   1.000
_cell.angle_alpha   90.00
_cell.angle_beta   90.00
_cell.angle_gamma   90.00
#
_symmetry.space_group_name_H-M   'P 1'
#
loop_
_entity.id
_entity.type
_entity.pdbx_description
1 polymer ?
#
loop_
_entity_poly.entity_id
_entity_poly.type
_entity_poly.pdbx_seq_one_letter_code
_entity_poly.pdbx_strand_id
1 'polypeptide(L)'
;VGVLPVVKADAYGLGMCPVVRALRPRQPWGYGIAALSEGVELREKGVDAPALHFFCTPQEMPDVAAASITPAIGDLEALASWRDLARELGRRLPFH
;
A
#
# COMPACT_ATOMS: atom_id res chain seq x y z
N VAL A 1 12.14 -16.70 -2.25
CA VAL A 1 11.96 -15.66 -1.20
C VAL A 1 11.63 -14.36 -1.92
N GLY A 2 10.51 -13.71 -1.59
CA GLY A 2 10.12 -12.43 -2.21
C GLY A 2 10.82 -11.24 -1.55
N VAL A 3 11.00 -10.14 -2.28
CA VAL A 3 11.51 -8.87 -1.74
C VAL A 3 10.38 -7.84 -1.77
N LEU A 4 10.29 -7.06 -0.70
CA LEU A 4 9.44 -5.86 -0.59
C LEU A 4 10.35 -4.64 -0.44
N PRO A 5 10.72 -3.94 -1.53
CA PRO A 5 11.45 -2.70 -1.44
C PRO A 5 10.59 -1.65 -0.72
N VAL A 6 11.12 -1.10 0.36
CA VAL A 6 10.47 0.00 1.06
C VAL A 6 10.86 1.30 0.37
N VAL A 7 9.87 2.01 -0.16
CA VAL A 7 10.05 3.26 -0.93
C VAL A 7 9.38 4.46 -0.25
N LYS A 8 9.08 4.35 1.05
CA LYS A 8 8.58 5.47 1.85
C LYS A 8 9.54 6.67 1.84
N ALA A 9 9.02 7.83 2.20
CA ALA A 9 9.70 9.11 2.22
C ALA A 9 10.43 9.41 0.89
N ASP A 10 9.71 9.28 -0.22
CA ASP A 10 10.26 9.45 -1.58
C ASP A 10 11.48 8.54 -1.84
N ALA A 11 11.31 7.25 -1.52
CA ALA A 11 12.38 6.26 -1.48
C ALA A 11 13.61 6.71 -0.67
N TYR A 12 13.37 7.17 0.56
CA TYR A 12 14.40 7.71 1.46
C TYR A 12 15.17 8.90 0.84
N GLY A 13 14.48 9.73 0.04
CA GLY A 13 15.04 10.90 -0.65
C GLY A 13 15.80 10.58 -1.93
N LEU A 14 15.76 9.34 -2.43
CA LEU A 14 16.37 8.95 -3.71
C LEU A 14 15.47 9.24 -4.91
N GLY A 15 14.21 9.59 -4.67
CA GLY A 15 13.17 9.69 -5.69
C GLY A 15 12.45 8.34 -5.86
N MET A 16 11.16 8.31 -5.60
CA MET A 16 10.35 7.10 -5.71
C MET A 16 10.30 6.60 -7.15
N CYS A 17 10.04 7.48 -8.11
CA CYS A 17 9.98 7.14 -9.54
C CYS A 17 11.24 6.43 -10.06
N PRO A 18 12.47 7.00 -9.93
CA PRO A 18 13.67 6.33 -10.42
C PRO A 18 13.95 5.01 -9.69
N VAL A 19 13.69 4.92 -8.39
CA VAL A 19 13.87 3.69 -7.61
C VAL A 19 12.91 2.59 -8.06
N VAL A 20 11.61 2.89 -8.16
CA VAL A 20 10.59 1.95 -8.63
C VAL A 20 10.93 1.45 -10.04
N ARG A 21 11.33 2.34 -10.95
CA ARG A 21 11.73 1.98 -12.31
C ARG A 21 12.94 1.04 -12.33
N ALA A 22 13.94 1.29 -11.50
CA ALA A 22 15.12 0.44 -11.39
C ALA A 22 14.82 -0.95 -10.81
N LEU A 23 13.86 -1.03 -9.90
CA LEU A 23 13.49 -2.26 -9.20
C LEU A 23 12.45 -3.11 -9.94
N ARG A 24 11.59 -2.50 -10.78
CA ARG A 24 10.52 -3.18 -11.51
C ARG A 24 10.98 -4.44 -12.27
N PRO A 25 12.14 -4.48 -12.97
CA PRO A 25 12.61 -5.68 -13.67
C PRO A 25 12.94 -6.86 -12.75
N ARG A 26 13.15 -6.62 -11.45
CA ARG A 26 13.38 -7.66 -10.45
C ARG A 26 12.10 -8.31 -9.93
N GLN A 27 10.94 -7.83 -10.39
CA GLN A 27 9.62 -8.36 -10.03
C GLN A 27 9.44 -8.49 -8.51
N PRO A 28 9.62 -7.39 -7.75
CA PRO A 28 9.32 -7.43 -6.32
C PRO A 28 7.85 -7.81 -6.11
N TRP A 29 7.53 -8.41 -4.97
CA TRP A 29 6.14 -8.76 -4.66
C TRP A 29 5.25 -7.51 -4.61
N GLY A 30 5.81 -6.40 -4.16
CA GLY A 30 5.14 -5.11 -3.99
C GLY A 30 6.11 -4.05 -3.50
N TYR A 31 5.59 -2.93 -3.04
CA TYR A 31 6.37 -1.81 -2.50
C TYR A 31 5.84 -1.40 -1.12
N GLY A 32 6.74 -1.16 -0.16
CA GLY A 32 6.38 -0.70 1.18
C GLY A 32 6.36 0.83 1.27
N ILE A 33 5.29 1.41 1.79
CA ILE A 33 5.06 2.86 1.90
C ILE A 33 4.63 3.25 3.32
N ALA A 34 4.70 4.53 3.64
CA ALA A 34 4.35 5.10 4.94
C ALA A 34 3.12 6.03 4.91
N ALA A 35 2.75 6.56 3.74
CA ALA A 35 1.58 7.43 3.59
C ALA A 35 0.72 7.01 2.39
N LEU A 36 -0.59 7.26 2.48
CA LEU A 36 -1.52 7.02 1.37
C LEU A 36 -1.11 7.77 0.10
N SER A 37 -0.63 9.00 0.22
CA SER A 37 -0.17 9.82 -0.92
C SER A 37 0.93 9.14 -1.74
N GLU A 38 1.85 8.43 -1.10
CA GLU A 38 2.90 7.66 -1.78
C GLU A 38 2.30 6.48 -2.56
N GLY A 39 1.28 5.84 -1.99
CA GLY A 39 0.51 4.80 -2.65
C GLY A 39 -0.22 5.32 -3.89
N VAL A 40 -0.86 6.48 -3.77
CA VAL A 40 -1.52 7.16 -4.89
C VAL A 40 -0.51 7.50 -5.98
N GLU A 41 0.64 8.07 -5.61
CA GLU A 41 1.69 8.37 -6.58
C GLU A 41 2.18 7.10 -7.31
N LEU A 42 2.36 5.97 -6.62
CA LEU A 42 2.67 4.69 -7.28
C LEU A 42 1.62 4.33 -8.34
N ARG A 43 0.32 4.50 -8.03
CA ARG A 43 -0.76 4.22 -9.00
C ARG A 43 -0.74 5.18 -10.18
N GLU A 44 -0.52 6.47 -9.96
CA GLU A 44 -0.38 7.46 -11.03
C GLU A 44 0.79 7.17 -11.97
N LYS A 45 1.84 6.51 -11.47
CA LYS A 45 2.99 6.06 -12.27
C LYS A 45 2.80 4.68 -12.92
N GLY A 46 1.60 4.11 -12.85
CA GLY A 46 1.27 2.83 -13.48
C GLY A 46 1.92 1.63 -12.79
N VAL A 47 2.13 1.70 -11.47
CA VAL A 47 2.60 0.58 -10.67
C VAL A 47 1.38 -0.23 -10.21
N ASP A 48 1.20 -1.40 -10.80
CA ASP A 48 0.08 -2.31 -10.44
C ASP A 48 0.42 -3.29 -9.32
N ALA A 49 1.70 -3.36 -8.92
CA ALA A 49 2.13 -4.24 -7.84
C ALA A 49 1.49 -3.81 -6.50
N PRO A 50 1.27 -4.74 -5.56
CA PRO A 50 0.87 -4.44 -4.19
C PRO A 50 1.66 -3.28 -3.58
N ALA A 51 0.95 -2.37 -2.91
CA ALA A 51 1.54 -1.30 -2.13
C ALA A 51 1.12 -1.52 -0.68
N LEU A 52 2.08 -1.84 0.19
CA LEU A 52 1.85 -2.14 1.60
C LEU A 52 2.08 -0.88 2.44
N HIS A 53 1.01 -0.33 3.02
CA HIS A 53 1.03 0.85 3.86
C HIS A 53 1.20 0.47 5.33
N PHE A 54 2.37 0.76 5.88
CA PHE A 54 2.75 0.32 7.23
C PHE A 54 2.06 1.07 8.38
N PHE A 55 1.51 2.24 8.11
CA PHE A 55 0.98 3.14 9.14
C PHE A 55 -0.45 3.57 8.82
N CYS A 56 -1.27 2.65 8.29
CA CYS A 56 -2.67 2.92 8.00
C CYS A 56 -3.44 3.17 9.28
N THR A 57 -4.11 4.31 9.38
CA THR A 57 -5.07 4.57 10.45
C THR A 57 -6.49 4.13 10.06
N PRO A 58 -7.38 3.83 11.01
CA PRO A 58 -8.78 3.49 10.70
C PRO A 58 -9.50 4.55 9.87
N GLN A 59 -9.19 5.83 10.07
CA GLN A 59 -9.77 6.96 9.36
C GLN A 59 -9.39 6.99 7.88
N GLU A 60 -8.19 6.51 7.54
CA GLU A 60 -7.69 6.45 6.15
C GLU A 60 -8.20 5.20 5.40
N MET A 61 -8.76 4.20 6.09
CA MET A 61 -9.14 2.93 5.47
C MET A 61 -10.05 3.05 4.23
N PRO A 62 -11.10 3.91 4.22
CA PRO A 62 -11.92 4.07 3.02
C PRO A 62 -11.10 4.51 1.81
N ASP A 63 -10.19 5.46 2.00
CA ASP A 63 -9.34 5.99 0.93
C ASP A 63 -8.24 5.00 0.52
N VAL A 64 -7.66 4.26 1.48
CA VAL A 64 -6.74 3.14 1.22
C VAL A 64 -7.41 2.08 0.35
N ALA A 65 -8.65 1.70 0.66
CA ALA A 65 -9.42 0.73 -0.11
C ALA A 65 -9.75 1.26 -1.51
N ALA A 66 -10.11 2.54 -1.64
CA ALA A 66 -10.41 3.19 -2.91
C ALA A 66 -9.17 3.27 -3.82
N ALA A 67 -8.01 3.60 -3.27
CA ALA A 67 -6.73 3.65 -3.98
C ALA A 67 -6.10 2.27 -4.25
N SER A 68 -6.79 1.18 -3.86
CA SER A 68 -6.29 -0.20 -3.99
C SER A 68 -4.92 -0.38 -3.32
N ILE A 69 -4.75 0.20 -2.14
CA ILE A 69 -3.57 0.07 -1.28
C ILE A 69 -3.86 -1.01 -0.23
N THR A 70 -2.83 -1.76 0.16
CA THR A 70 -2.93 -2.83 1.18
C THR A 70 -2.48 -2.27 2.52
N PRO A 71 -3.35 -2.18 3.54
CA PRO A 71 -2.93 -1.75 4.87
C PRO A 71 -2.20 -2.87 5.62
N ALA A 72 -1.23 -2.49 6.44
CA ALA A 72 -0.79 -3.31 7.57
C ALA A 72 -1.72 -3.06 8.77
N ILE A 73 -2.30 -4.10 9.35
CA ILE A 73 -3.26 -4.02 10.45
C ILE A 73 -2.65 -4.66 11.70
N GLY A 74 -2.43 -3.84 12.75
CA GLY A 74 -1.73 -4.26 13.96
C GLY A 74 -2.62 -4.72 15.12
N ASP A 75 -3.94 -4.50 15.05
CA ASP A 75 -4.86 -4.76 16.14
C ASP A 75 -6.25 -5.22 15.67
N LEU A 76 -7.04 -5.75 16.62
CA LEU A 76 -8.35 -6.33 16.34
C LEU A 76 -9.43 -5.30 16.02
N GLU A 77 -9.29 -4.08 16.52
CA GLU A 77 -10.25 -3.00 16.29
C GLU A 77 -10.15 -2.53 14.83
N ALA A 78 -8.94 -2.22 14.37
CA ALA A 78 -8.64 -1.91 12.99
C ALA A 78 -9.03 -3.05 12.03
N LEU A 79 -8.79 -4.32 12.42
CA LEU A 79 -9.22 -5.46 11.62
C LEU A 79 -10.75 -5.54 11.49
N ALA A 80 -11.49 -5.26 12.57
CA ALA A 80 -12.95 -5.22 12.54
C ALA A 80 -13.46 -4.11 11.60
N SER A 81 -12.89 -2.90 11.69
CA SER A 81 -13.20 -1.79 10.78
C SER A 81 -12.94 -2.15 9.32
N TRP A 82 -11.79 -2.76 9.01
CA TRP A 82 -11.46 -3.19 7.64
C TRP A 82 -12.41 -4.26 7.11
N ARG A 83 -12.78 -5.23 7.96
CA ARG A 83 -13.75 -6.27 7.62
C ARG A 83 -15.12 -5.68 7.31
N ASP A 84 -15.58 -4.73 8.11
CA ASP A 84 -16.90 -4.13 7.94
C ASP A 84 -16.95 -3.26 6.68
N LEU A 85 -15.89 -2.50 6.39
CA LEU A 85 -15.70 -1.83 5.10
C LEU A 85 -15.71 -2.81 3.91
N ALA A 86 -15.04 -3.95 4.02
CA ALA A 86 -15.06 -4.97 2.96
C ALA A 86 -16.47 -5.51 2.69
N ARG A 87 -17.30 -5.66 3.74
CA ARG A 87 -18.70 -6.08 3.62
C ARG A 87 -19.55 -5.01 2.94
N GLU A 88 -19.38 -3.74 3.32
CA GLU A 88 -20.07 -2.61 2.71
C GLU A 88 -19.77 -2.48 1.22
N LEU A 89 -18.49 -2.65 0.84
CA LEU A 89 -18.05 -2.60 -0.56
C LEU A 89 -18.38 -3.88 -1.35
N GLY A 90 -18.90 -4.93 -0.71
CA GLY A 90 -19.26 -6.19 -1.36
C GLY A 90 -18.06 -6.92 -2.00
N ARG A 91 -16.83 -6.68 -1.54
CA ARG A 91 -15.61 -7.29 -2.10
C ARG A 91 -14.58 -7.61 -1.03
N ARG A 92 -13.71 -8.58 -1.32
CA ARG A 92 -12.57 -8.88 -0.44
C ARG A 92 -11.52 -7.78 -0.56
N LEU A 93 -11.07 -7.28 0.58
CA LEU A 93 -9.98 -6.32 0.66
C LEU A 93 -8.71 -7.02 1.18
N PRO A 94 -7.55 -6.89 0.49
CA PRO A 94 -6.29 -7.42 0.99
C PRO A 94 -5.82 -6.63 2.22
N PHE A 95 -5.10 -7.28 3.11
CA PHE A 95 -4.41 -6.67 4.25
C PHE A 95 -3.22 -7.56 4.65
N HIS A 96 -2.31 -7.01 5.46
CA HIS A 96 -1.24 -7.74 6.11
C HIS A 96 -1.26 -7.55 7.62
#